data_AF-A0A848YTR3-F1
#
_entry.id   AF-A0A848YTR3-F1
#
_cell.length_a   1.000
_cell.length_b   1.000
_cell.length_c   1.000
_cell.angle_alpha   90.00
_cell.angle_beta   90.00
_cell.angle_gamma   90.00
#
_symmetry.space_group_name_H-M   'P 1'
#
loop_
_entity.id
_entity.type
_entity.pdbx_description
1 polymer ?
#
loop_
_entity_poly.entity_id
_entity_poly.type
_entity_poly.pdbx_seq_one_letter_code
_entity_poly.pdbx_strand_id
1 'polypeptide(L)'
;MPFLENDDNLTITQEGSSSRARVGGKNYLFRDREPDQVRIEYKESIDFVRRFFRDKWVLASDDLEESEFIDLTLEIALHHMYFYIVNGLKVEVTREDLAHPQTKNIVWNFTRRKYGKDALKIRRVASKLLDLSVADFDRWLKRWMVYLDK
;
A
#
# COMPACT_ATOMS: atom_id res chain seq x y z
N MET A 1 -14.95 15.72 19.73
CA MET A 1 -14.56 14.30 19.62
C MET A 1 -13.04 14.24 19.64
N PRO A 2 -12.42 13.38 20.47
CA PRO A 2 -10.97 13.36 20.57
C PRO A 2 -10.38 12.63 19.34
N PHE A 3 -9.44 13.32 18.68
CA PHE A 3 -8.56 12.74 17.68
C PHE A 3 -7.55 11.84 18.42
N LEU A 4 -7.58 10.54 18.16
CA LEU A 4 -6.53 9.61 18.59
C LEU A 4 -5.69 9.30 17.34
N GLU A 5 -4.63 10.10 17.14
CA GLU A 5 -3.57 9.83 16.18
C GLU A 5 -2.88 8.52 16.59
N ASN A 6 -2.94 7.51 15.73
CA ASN A 6 -1.97 6.42 15.78
C ASN A 6 -0.65 6.94 15.15
N ASP A 7 0.49 6.34 15.48
CA ASP A 7 1.85 6.69 15.01
C ASP A 7 1.99 6.83 13.47
N ASP A 8 1.00 6.37 12.71
CA ASP A 8 0.93 6.44 11.25
C ASP A 8 0.23 7.69 10.70
N ASN A 9 -0.14 8.67 11.54
CA ASN A 9 -0.98 9.83 11.17
C ASN A 9 -2.33 9.45 10.52
N LEU A 10 -2.86 8.26 10.85
CA LEU A 10 -4.16 7.83 10.38
C LEU A 10 -5.27 8.60 11.11
N THR A 11 -6.10 9.32 10.34
CA THR A 11 -7.31 9.96 10.85
C THR A 11 -8.54 9.23 10.31
N ILE A 12 -9.47 8.89 11.19
CA ILE A 12 -10.74 8.25 10.83
C ILE A 12 -11.88 9.13 11.35
N THR A 13 -12.79 9.51 10.46
CA THR A 13 -13.94 10.37 10.78
C THR A 13 -15.22 9.74 10.27
N GLN A 14 -16.28 9.75 11.07
CA GLN A 14 -17.61 9.31 10.65
C GLN A 14 -18.24 10.34 9.69
N GLU A 15 -18.79 9.85 8.59
CA GLU A 15 -19.53 10.61 7.57
C GLU A 15 -20.83 9.86 7.21
N GLY A 16 -21.92 10.14 7.95
CA GLY A 16 -23.20 9.46 7.75
C GLY A 16 -23.12 7.99 8.18
N SER A 17 -23.44 7.05 7.28
CA SER A 17 -23.25 5.60 7.49
C SER A 17 -21.85 5.11 7.11
N SER A 18 -20.98 6.00 6.65
CA SER A 18 -19.64 5.65 6.17
C SER A 18 -18.56 6.19 7.11
N SER A 19 -17.42 5.52 7.13
CA SER A 19 -16.20 5.99 7.79
C SER A 19 -15.18 6.44 6.75
N ARG A 20 -14.65 7.65 6.87
CA ARG A 20 -13.55 8.13 6.04
C ARG A 20 -12.24 7.98 6.76
N ALA A 21 -11.30 7.25 6.16
CA ALA A 21 -9.91 7.18 6.61
C ALA A 21 -9.01 8.03 5.73
N ARG A 22 -8.16 8.85 6.35
CA ARG A 22 -7.13 9.65 5.68
C ARG A 22 -5.78 9.34 6.30
N VAL A 23 -4.81 9.10 5.43
CA VAL A 23 -3.40 8.92 5.81
C VAL A 23 -2.52 9.54 4.73
N GLY A 24 -1.59 10.40 5.13
CA GLY A 24 -0.85 11.25 4.20
C GLY A 24 -1.78 11.98 3.21
N GLY A 25 -1.52 11.86 1.91
CA GLY A 25 -2.35 12.42 0.83
C GLY A 25 -3.47 11.52 0.31
N LYS A 26 -3.76 10.39 0.98
CA LYS A 26 -4.74 9.39 0.53
C LYS A 26 -6.02 9.46 1.37
N ASN A 27 -7.13 9.13 0.72
CA ASN A 27 -8.46 9.25 1.31
C ASN A 27 -9.33 8.07 0.84
N TYR A 28 -9.79 7.26 1.79
CA TYR A 28 -10.62 6.10 1.56
C TYR A 28 -11.95 6.26 2.29
N LEU A 29 -13.06 5.94 1.61
CA LEU A 29 -14.40 5.98 2.19
C LEU A 29 -14.92 4.55 2.33
N PHE A 30 -15.04 4.08 3.56
CA PHE A 30 -15.55 2.76 3.90
C PHE A 30 -17.03 2.86 4.22
N ARG A 31 -17.89 2.37 3.32
CA ARG A 31 -19.34 2.39 3.51
C ARG A 31 -19.74 1.37 4.56
N ASP A 32 -20.77 1.71 5.34
CA ASP A 32 -21.42 0.83 6.32
C ASP A 32 -20.40 0.23 7.32
N ARG A 33 -19.48 1.09 7.76
CA ARG A 33 -18.41 0.77 8.69
C ARG A 33 -18.29 1.89 9.72
N GLU A 34 -18.23 1.49 10.99
CA GLU A 34 -17.97 2.39 12.10
C GLU A 34 -16.46 2.67 12.23
N PRO A 35 -16.06 3.83 12.81
CA PRO A 35 -14.66 4.24 12.83
C PRO A 35 -13.76 3.26 13.59
N ASP A 36 -14.27 2.69 14.68
CA ASP A 36 -13.54 1.73 15.50
C ASP A 36 -13.33 0.40 14.78
N GLN A 37 -14.31 -0.04 13.99
CA GLN A 37 -14.15 -1.23 13.15
C GLN A 37 -13.06 -1.00 12.10
N VAL A 38 -13.07 0.14 11.42
CA VAL A 38 -12.03 0.51 10.46
C VAL A 38 -10.66 0.56 11.13
N ARG A 39 -10.57 1.07 12.37
CA ARG A 39 -9.30 1.14 13.11
C ARG A 39 -8.73 -0.24 13.43
N ILE A 40 -9.57 -1.19 13.84
CA ILE A 40 -9.16 -2.56 14.15
C ILE A 40 -8.70 -3.27 12.86
N GLU A 41 -9.54 -3.26 11.82
CA GLU A 41 -9.25 -3.88 10.52
C GLU A 41 -7.96 -3.30 9.90
N TYR A 42 -7.76 -1.98 10.04
CA TYR A 42 -6.54 -1.31 9.62
C TYR A 42 -5.32 -1.80 10.40
N LYS A 43 -5.38 -1.87 11.74
CA LYS A 43 -4.25 -2.28 12.58
C LYS A 43 -3.79 -3.70 12.26
N GLU A 44 -4.73 -4.61 12.09
CA GLU A 44 -4.43 -6.00 11.69
C GLU A 44 -3.79 -6.06 10.31
N SER A 45 -4.35 -5.32 9.34
CA SER A 45 -3.84 -5.27 7.97
C SER A 45 -2.44 -4.65 7.88
N ILE A 46 -2.20 -3.52 8.53
CA ILE A 46 -0.92 -2.81 8.45
C ILE A 46 0.22 -3.60 9.09
N ASP A 47 -0.04 -4.25 10.24
CA ASP A 47 0.95 -5.09 10.90
C ASP A 47 1.36 -6.27 10.02
N PHE A 48 0.39 -6.90 9.37
CA PHE A 48 0.65 -7.99 8.43
C PHE A 48 1.46 -7.53 7.22
N VAL A 49 1.05 -6.43 6.58
CA VAL A 49 1.74 -5.85 5.42
C VAL A 49 3.18 -5.45 5.76
N ARG A 50 3.39 -4.76 6.89
CA ARG A 50 4.72 -4.35 7.34
C ARG A 50 5.64 -5.54 7.56
N ARG A 51 5.17 -6.58 8.24
CA ARG A 51 5.96 -7.81 8.44
C ARG A 51 6.32 -8.47 7.11
N PHE A 52 5.39 -8.54 6.16
CA PHE A 52 5.64 -9.14 4.85
C PHE A 52 6.68 -8.38 4.02
N PHE A 53 6.71 -7.05 4.10
CA PHE A 53 7.66 -6.23 3.34
C PHE A 53 8.94 -5.90 4.10
N ARG A 54 9.06 -6.19 5.41
CA ARG A 54 10.21 -5.78 6.23
C ARG A 54 11.53 -6.29 5.68
N ASP A 55 11.63 -7.58 5.36
CA ASP A 55 12.87 -8.17 4.84
C ASP A 55 13.26 -7.57 3.48
N LYS A 56 12.27 -7.28 2.64
CA LYS A 56 12.46 -6.66 1.32
C LYS A 56 12.89 -5.20 1.44
N TRP A 57 12.39 -4.49 2.45
CA TRP A 57 12.83 -3.15 2.78
C TRP A 57 14.28 -3.13 3.29
N VAL A 58 14.69 -4.09 4.12
CA VAL A 58 16.10 -4.20 4.57
C VAL A 58 17.04 -4.30 3.36
N LEU A 59 16.66 -5.00 2.29
CA LEU A 59 17.45 -5.06 1.06
C LEU A 59 17.45 -3.73 0.27
N ALA A 60 16.42 -2.90 0.47
CA ALA A 60 16.22 -1.62 -0.20
C ALA A 60 16.59 -0.40 0.67
N SER A 61 17.04 -0.58 1.91
CA SER A 61 17.16 0.50 2.89
C SER A 61 18.20 1.56 2.54
N ASP A 62 19.20 1.20 1.73
CA ASP A 62 20.17 2.18 1.18
C ASP A 62 19.50 3.21 0.25
N ASP A 63 18.32 2.90 -0.26
CA ASP A 63 17.62 3.66 -1.27
C ASP A 63 16.22 4.13 -0.85
N LEU A 64 15.57 3.39 0.05
CA LEU A 64 14.22 3.62 0.56
C LEU A 64 14.28 3.90 2.07
N GLU A 65 14.01 5.15 2.45
CA GLU A 65 14.00 5.55 3.86
C GLU A 65 12.86 4.86 4.63
N GLU A 66 12.98 4.77 5.96
CA GLU A 66 11.95 4.16 6.80
C GLU A 66 10.60 4.88 6.70
N SER A 67 10.60 6.20 6.57
CA SER A 67 9.40 7.01 6.34
C SER A 67 8.71 6.62 5.02
N GLU A 68 9.47 6.35 3.97
CA GLU A 68 8.96 5.93 2.66
C GLU A 68 8.42 4.50 2.70
N PHE A 69 9.07 3.62 3.46
CA PHE A 69 8.57 2.28 3.73
C PHE A 69 7.23 2.31 4.48
N ILE A 70 7.13 3.15 5.50
CA ILE A 70 5.89 3.40 6.25
C ILE A 70 4.80 3.84 5.26
N ASP A 71 5.02 4.89 4.47
CA ASP A 71 4.04 5.39 3.49
C ASP A 71 3.57 4.31 2.50
N LEU A 72 4.50 3.50 1.99
CA LEU A 72 4.19 2.42 1.06
C LEU A 72 3.28 1.35 1.70
N THR A 73 3.65 0.88 2.89
CA THR A 73 2.89 -0.17 3.59
C THR A 73 1.48 0.30 3.93
N LEU A 74 1.32 1.58 4.26
CA LEU A 74 0.03 2.22 4.48
C LEU A 74 -0.85 2.19 3.22
N GLU A 75 -0.28 2.57 2.07
CA GLU A 75 -1.01 2.56 0.80
C GLU A 75 -1.46 1.15 0.41
N ILE A 76 -0.61 0.14 0.61
CA ILE A 76 -0.93 -1.27 0.34
C ILE A 76 -2.04 -1.77 1.28
N ALA A 77 -1.92 -1.53 2.58
CA ALA A 77 -2.89 -2.01 3.57
C ALA A 77 -4.29 -1.42 3.32
N LEU A 78 -4.37 -0.10 3.13
CA LEU A 78 -5.65 0.56 2.88
C LEU A 78 -6.26 0.16 1.53
N HIS A 79 -5.44 -0.07 0.51
CA HIS A 79 -5.93 -0.53 -0.79
C HIS A 79 -6.63 -1.89 -0.69
N HIS A 80 -5.99 -2.86 -0.04
CA HIS A 80 -6.58 -4.19 0.14
C HIS A 80 -7.79 -4.15 1.07
N MET A 81 -7.70 -3.42 2.19
CA MET A 81 -8.84 -3.23 3.09
C MET A 81 -10.06 -2.64 2.34
N TYR A 82 -9.83 -1.64 1.48
CA TYR A 82 -10.87 -1.08 0.63
C TYR A 82 -11.48 -2.12 -0.32
N PHE A 83 -10.65 -2.94 -0.97
CA PHE A 83 -11.12 -4.03 -1.82
C PHE A 83 -12.03 -5.00 -1.06
N TYR A 84 -11.63 -5.47 0.13
CA TYR A 84 -12.46 -6.37 0.94
C TYR A 84 -13.82 -5.73 1.30
N ILE A 85 -13.79 -4.49 1.81
CA ILE A 85 -15.00 -3.79 2.27
C ILE A 85 -15.97 -3.52 1.11
N VAL A 86 -15.48 -3.03 -0.04
CA VAL A 86 -16.35 -2.73 -1.19
C VAL A 86 -17.03 -3.98 -1.76
N ASN A 87 -16.41 -5.15 -1.59
CA ASN A 87 -16.97 -6.43 -2.01
C ASN A 87 -17.80 -7.12 -0.92
N GLY A 88 -18.04 -6.46 0.23
CA GLY A 88 -18.79 -7.05 1.35
C GLY A 88 -18.09 -8.23 2.02
N LEU A 89 -16.77 -8.34 1.84
CA LEU A 89 -15.95 -9.41 2.41
C LEU A 89 -15.43 -8.99 3.79
N LYS A 90 -15.11 -9.99 4.63
CA LYS A 90 -14.35 -9.77 5.85
C LYS A 90 -12.93 -9.33 5.46
N VAL A 91 -12.42 -8.27 6.09
CA VAL A 91 -11.05 -7.80 5.86
C VAL A 91 -10.07 -8.84 6.40
N GLU A 92 -9.30 -9.44 5.50
CA GLU A 92 -8.27 -10.42 5.85
C GLU A 92 -7.17 -10.38 4.78
N VAL A 93 -6.18 -9.51 4.94
CA VAL A 93 -5.08 -9.39 3.98
C VAL A 93 -4.19 -10.64 4.06
N THR A 94 -4.03 -11.33 2.94
CA THR A 94 -3.29 -12.59 2.82
C THR A 94 -1.95 -12.42 2.10
N ARG A 95 -1.12 -13.48 2.06
CA ARG A 95 0.14 -13.44 1.30
C ARG A 95 -0.12 -13.36 -0.20
N GLU A 96 -1.18 -14.01 -0.66
CA GLU A 96 -1.63 -14.05 -2.04
C GLU A 96 -2.02 -12.64 -2.52
N ASP A 97 -2.71 -11.86 -1.68
CA ASP A 97 -3.02 -10.45 -1.94
C ASP A 97 -1.75 -9.62 -2.15
N LEU A 98 -0.73 -9.85 -1.33
CA LEU A 98 0.54 -9.12 -1.42
C LEU A 98 1.42 -9.59 -2.59
N ALA A 99 1.20 -10.80 -3.10
CA ALA A 99 1.80 -11.31 -4.33
C ALA A 99 1.04 -10.88 -5.60
N HIS A 100 -0.19 -10.38 -5.45
CA HIS A 100 -1.08 -10.03 -6.55
C HIS A 100 -0.48 -8.91 -7.44
N PRO A 101 -0.73 -8.92 -8.78
CA PRO A 101 -0.27 -7.87 -9.69
C PRO A 101 -0.66 -6.44 -9.27
N GLN A 102 -1.77 -6.30 -8.58
CA GLN A 102 -2.23 -5.00 -8.06
C GLN A 102 -1.25 -4.43 -7.02
N THR A 103 -0.72 -5.26 -6.12
CA THR A 103 0.32 -4.84 -5.15
C THR A 103 1.60 -4.41 -5.86
N LYS A 104 1.99 -5.13 -6.93
CA LYS A 104 3.13 -4.74 -7.78
C LYS A 104 2.93 -3.36 -8.41
N ASN A 105 1.71 -3.08 -8.88
CA ASN A 105 1.35 -1.79 -9.44
C ASN A 105 1.40 -0.66 -8.39
N ILE A 106 0.97 -0.92 -7.15
CA ILE A 106 1.09 0.05 -6.05
C ILE A 106 2.56 0.40 -5.79
N VAL A 107 3.44 -0.62 -5.64
CA VAL A 107 4.89 -0.40 -5.42
C VAL A 107 5.52 0.38 -6.57
N TRP A 108 5.20 0.04 -7.81
CA TRP A 108 5.68 0.77 -8.98
C TRP A 108 5.21 2.24 -8.99
N ASN A 109 3.92 2.49 -8.80
CA ASN A 109 3.40 3.85 -8.81
C ASN A 109 3.93 4.67 -7.63
N PHE A 110 4.10 4.06 -6.47
CA PHE A 110 4.72 4.69 -5.31
C PHE A 110 6.14 5.17 -5.63
N THR A 111 7.00 4.25 -6.09
CA THR A 111 8.41 4.56 -6.40
C THR A 111 8.53 5.60 -7.52
N ARG A 112 7.69 5.53 -8.56
CA ARG A 112 7.63 6.58 -9.61
C ARG A 112 7.28 7.96 -9.08
N ARG A 113 6.24 8.06 -8.24
CA ARG A 113 5.82 9.35 -7.68
C ARG A 113 6.91 9.94 -6.79
N LYS A 114 7.61 9.09 -6.04
CA LYS A 114 8.63 9.53 -5.09
C LYS A 114 9.94 9.96 -5.76
N TYR A 115 10.45 9.16 -6.70
CA TYR A 115 11.77 9.40 -7.31
C TYR A 115 11.68 10.07 -8.69
N GLY A 116 10.48 10.31 -9.21
CA GLY A 116 10.23 11.12 -10.40
C GLY A 116 10.91 10.58 -11.65
N LYS A 117 11.99 11.25 -12.09
CA LYS A 117 12.73 10.92 -13.32
C LYS A 117 13.90 9.96 -13.10
N ASP A 118 14.25 9.62 -11.87
CA ASP A 118 15.34 8.68 -11.57
C ASP A 118 14.93 7.23 -11.86
N ALA A 119 14.92 6.87 -13.14
CA ALA A 119 14.50 5.56 -13.60
C ALA A 119 15.35 4.41 -13.00
N LEU A 120 16.63 4.65 -12.71
CA LEU A 120 17.52 3.65 -12.12
C LEU A 120 17.14 3.39 -10.67
N LYS A 121 16.95 4.44 -9.87
CA LYS A 121 16.52 4.30 -8.47
C LYS A 121 15.14 3.67 -8.38
N ILE A 122 14.19 4.08 -9.23
CA ILE A 122 12.85 3.48 -9.28
C ILE A 122 12.94 1.97 -9.51
N ARG A 123 13.66 1.53 -10.54
CA ARG A 123 13.81 0.09 -10.85
C ARG A 123 14.50 -0.67 -9.74
N ARG A 124 15.57 -0.12 -9.17
CA ARG A 124 16.33 -0.74 -8.08
C ARG A 124 15.46 -0.94 -6.84
N VAL A 125 14.76 0.10 -6.40
CA VAL A 125 13.88 0.04 -5.22
C VAL A 125 12.69 -0.89 -5.47
N ALA A 126 11.99 -0.73 -6.60
CA ALA A 126 10.80 -1.52 -6.89
C ALA A 126 11.13 -3.01 -7.08
N SER A 127 12.22 -3.36 -7.75
CA SER A 127 12.64 -4.76 -7.92
C SER A 127 12.95 -5.44 -6.58
N LYS A 128 13.71 -4.77 -5.69
CA LYS A 128 13.98 -5.24 -4.32
C LYS A 128 12.71 -5.44 -3.51
N LEU A 129 11.81 -4.44 -3.51
CA LEU A 129 10.53 -4.51 -2.77
C LEU A 129 9.58 -5.60 -3.28
N LEU A 130 9.70 -5.97 -4.56
CA LEU A 130 8.87 -7.02 -5.17
C LEU A 130 9.54 -8.39 -5.18
N ASP A 131 10.75 -8.50 -4.62
CA ASP A 131 11.57 -9.72 -4.65
C ASP A 131 11.74 -10.26 -6.07
N LEU A 132 12.11 -9.36 -6.98
CA LEU A 132 12.37 -9.64 -8.39
C LEU A 132 13.78 -9.21 -8.76
N SER A 133 14.37 -9.90 -9.73
CA SER A 133 15.53 -9.34 -10.43
C SER A 133 15.11 -8.08 -11.20
N VAL A 134 16.05 -7.15 -11.43
CA VAL A 134 15.78 -5.96 -12.27
C VAL A 134 15.29 -6.37 -13.66
N ALA A 135 15.84 -7.46 -14.22
CA ALA A 135 15.42 -8.00 -15.51
C ALA A 135 13.97 -8.52 -15.49
N ASP A 136 13.56 -9.23 -14.43
CA ASP A 136 12.19 -9.70 -14.25
C ASP A 136 11.21 -8.55 -14.08
N PHE A 137 11.60 -7.54 -13.31
CA PHE A 137 10.82 -6.33 -13.13
C PHE A 137 10.62 -5.58 -14.45
N ASP A 138 11.68 -5.41 -15.25
CA ASP A 138 11.58 -4.77 -16.58
C ASP A 138 10.72 -5.59 -17.55
N ARG A 139 10.78 -6.92 -17.51
CA ARG A 139 9.90 -7.80 -18.30
C ARG A 139 8.43 -7.62 -17.91
N TRP A 140 8.14 -7.58 -16.61
CA TRP A 140 6.79 -7.32 -16.11
C TRP A 140 6.29 -5.94 -16.53
N LEU A 141 7.09 -4.89 -16.35
CA LEU A 141 6.75 -3.53 -16.77
C LEU A 141 6.42 -3.44 -18.25
N LYS A 142 7.26 -4.02 -19.12
CA LYS A 142 7.00 -4.04 -20.57
C LYS A 142 5.67 -4.70 -20.91
N ARG A 143 5.35 -5.84 -20.29
CA ARG A 143 4.07 -6.52 -20.49
C ARG A 143 2.90 -5.66 -20.01
N TRP A 144 3.05 -4.97 -18.89
CA TRP A 144 2.00 -4.14 -18.30
C TRP A 144 1.74 -2.85 -19.10
N MET A 145 2.80 -2.18 -19.57
CA MET A 145 2.67 -0.97 -20.38
C MET A 145 1.91 -1.20 -21.69
N VAL A 146 2.06 -2.38 -22.30
CA VAL A 146 1.28 -2.78 -23.50
C VAL A 146 -0.24 -2.79 -23.25
N TYR A 147 -0.69 -2.96 -22.00
CA TYR A 147 -2.10 -2.91 -21.64
C TYR A 147 -2.61 -1.50 -21.29
N LEU A 148 -1.71 -0.55 -21.02
CA LEU A 148 -2.07 0.83 -20.67
C LEU A 148 -2.06 1.78 -21.88
N ASP A 149 -1.37 1.41 -22.96
CA ASP A 149 -1.36 2.13 -24.25
C ASP A 149 -2.51 1.70 -25.19
N LYS A 150 -3.54 1.02 -24.67
CA LYS A 150 -4.77 0.64 -25.38
C LYS A 150 -5.99 1.27 -24.71
#